data_AF-A0A2N0H8P6-F1
#
_entry.id   AF-A0A2N0H8P6-F1
#
_cell.length_a   1.000
_cell.length_b   1.000
_cell.length_c   1.000
_cell.angle_alpha   90.00
_cell.angle_beta   90.00
_cell.angle_gamma   90.00
#
_symmetry.space_group_name_H-M   'P 1'
#
loop_
_entity.id
_entity.type
_entity.pdbx_description
1 polymer ?
#
loop_
_entity_poly.entity_id
_entity_poly.type
_entity_poly.pdbx_seq_one_letter_code
_entity_poly.pdbx_strand_id
1 'polypeptide(L)'
;MEILKKSSGYILILIAILLSIAVIATFPNNIEQCITKFKESGTIGIAYLFGSLIGDVIFIFIILFMIKSGLKLIKKDRKSNNSIKQIEL
;
A
#
# COMPACT_ATOMS: atom_id res chain seq x y z
N MET A 1 25.36 4.10 -1.08
CA MET A 1 24.02 3.67 -1.59
C MET A 1 23.00 3.35 -0.50
N GLU A 2 23.39 3.10 0.76
CA GLU A 2 22.44 2.73 1.83
C GLU A 2 21.43 3.84 2.16
N ILE A 3 21.85 5.11 2.10
CA ILE A 3 21.00 6.29 2.35
C ILE A 3 19.88 6.42 1.30
N LEU A 4 20.18 6.09 0.03
CA LEU A 4 19.21 6.05 -1.08
C LEU A 4 18.16 4.94 -0.89
N LYS A 5 18.58 3.75 -0.43
CA LYS A 5 17.64 2.65 -0.11
C LYS A 5 16.71 3.03 1.04
N LYS A 6 17.24 3.69 2.06
CA LYS A 6 16.48 4.09 3.24
C LYS A 6 15.47 5.20 2.92
N SER A 7 15.88 6.23 2.18
CA SER A 7 14.98 7.31 1.73
C SER A 7 13.89 6.81 0.79
N SER A 8 14.22 5.93 -0.16
CA SER A 8 13.23 5.28 -1.02
C SER A 8 12.19 4.48 -0.21
N GLY A 9 12.62 3.76 0.84
CA GLY A 9 11.71 3.05 1.73
C GLY A 9 10.73 3.98 2.47
N TYR A 10 11.19 5.13 2.97
CA TYR A 10 10.30 6.11 3.61
C TYR A 10 9.31 6.72 2.63
N ILE A 11 9.75 7.08 1.43
CA ILE A 11 8.87 7.61 0.36
C ILE A 11 7.80 6.57 0.02
N LEU A 12 8.17 5.29 -0.10
CA LEU A 12 7.24 4.21 -0.42
C LEU A 12 6.14 4.05 0.65
N ILE A 13 6.51 4.15 1.93
CA ILE A 13 5.55 4.11 3.04
C ILE A 13 4.64 5.34 3.01
N LEU A 14 5.20 6.53 2.74
CA LEU A 14 4.43 7.78 2.68
C LEU A 14 3.36 7.72 1.57
N ILE A 15 3.75 7.21 0.39
CA ILE A 15 2.81 6.98 -0.72
C ILE A 15 1.74 5.94 -0.32
N ALA A 16 2.11 4.86 0.38
CA ALA A 16 1.16 3.86 0.83
C ALA A 16 0.12 4.43 1.82
N ILE A 17 0.53 5.35 2.70
CA ILE A 17 -0.37 6.05 3.62
C ILE A 17 -1.32 6.98 2.84
N LEU A 18 -0.81 7.74 1.87
CA LEU A 18 -1.62 8.57 0.98
C LEU A 18 -2.66 7.75 0.21
N LEU A 19 -2.25 6.61 -0.35
CA LEU A 19 -3.15 5.69 -1.04
C LEU A 19 -4.22 5.12 -0.09
N SER A 20 -3.85 4.79 1.15
CA SER A 20 -4.81 4.32 2.17
C SER A 20 -5.87 5.37 2.46
N ILE A 21 -5.47 6.65 2.59
CA ILE A 21 -6.42 7.76 2.82
C ILE A 21 -7.35 7.93 1.62
N ALA A 22 -6.81 7.87 0.39
CA ALA A 22 -7.60 7.98 -0.82
C ALA A 22 -8.68 6.87 -0.90
N VAL A 23 -8.32 5.62 -0.60
CA VAL A 23 -9.27 4.49 -0.57
C VAL A 23 -10.40 4.74 0.45
N ILE A 24 -10.05 5.17 1.67
CA ILE A 24 -11.03 5.51 2.72
C ILE A 24 -11.96 6.63 2.27
N ALA A 25 -11.43 7.67 1.61
CA ALA A 25 -12.22 8.79 1.12
C ALA A 25 -13.17 8.40 -0.03
N THR A 26 -12.76 7.45 -0.89
CA THR A 26 -13.60 6.98 -2.00
C THR A 26 -14.63 5.92 -1.60
N PHE A 27 -14.42 5.25 -0.47
CA PHE A 27 -15.30 4.20 0.03
C PHE A 27 -16.79 4.62 0.18
N PRO A 28 -17.15 5.75 0.81
CA PRO A 28 -18.55 6.17 0.91
C PRO A 28 -19.18 6.46 -0.46
N ASN A 29 -18.42 7.08 -1.38
CA ASN A 29 -18.90 7.31 -2.76
C ASN A 29 -19.15 6.00 -3.50
N ASN A 30 -18.32 4.97 -3.29
CA ASN A 30 -18.51 3.65 -3.88
C ASN A 30 -19.78 2.96 -3.35
N ILE A 31 -20.07 3.09 -2.06
CA ILE A 31 -21.31 2.56 -1.45
C ILE A 31 -22.53 3.25 -2.05
N GLU A 32 -22.54 4.57 -2.13
CA GLU A 32 -23.67 5.33 -2.68
C GLU A 32 -23.95 4.97 -4.15
N GLN A 33 -22.89 4.84 -4.95
CA GLN A 33 -23.01 4.40 -6.34
C GLN A 33 -23.49 2.96 -6.45
N CYS A 34 -23.05 2.08 -5.55
CA CYS A 34 -23.50 0.70 -5.51
C CYS A 34 -25.01 0.63 -5.21
N ILE A 35 -25.49 1.36 -4.20
CA ILE A 35 -26.92 1.44 -3.86
C ILE A 35 -27.73 2.01 -5.02
N THR A 36 -27.26 3.09 -5.63
CA THR A 36 -27.94 3.73 -6.77
C THR A 36 -28.07 2.77 -7.95
N LYS A 37 -26.96 2.10 -8.33
CA LYS A 37 -26.97 1.15 -9.44
C LYS A 37 -27.77 -0.10 -9.14
N PHE A 38 -27.83 -0.55 -7.88
CA PHE A 38 -28.66 -1.68 -7.48
C PHE A 38 -30.16 -1.36 -7.61
N LYS A 39 -30.56 -0.10 -7.37
CA LYS A 39 -31.94 0.37 -7.58
C LYS A 39 -32.30 0.49 -9.07
N GLU A 40 -31.35 0.87 -9.93
CA GLU A 40 -31.58 0.98 -11.38
C GLU A 40 -31.61 -0.37 -12.08
N SER A 41 -30.70 -1.28 -11.73
CA SER A 41 -30.65 -2.62 -12.29
C SER A 41 -29.86 -3.55 -11.36
N GLY A 42 -30.51 -4.59 -10.84
CA GLY A 42 -29.87 -5.55 -9.95
C GLY A 42 -28.61 -6.19 -10.56
N THR A 43 -28.61 -6.50 -11.87
CA THR A 43 -27.44 -7.06 -12.55
C THR A 43 -26.27 -6.08 -12.62
N ILE A 44 -26.54 -4.80 -12.91
CA ILE A 44 -25.51 -3.75 -12.97
C ILE A 44 -24.99 -3.44 -11.56
N GLY A 45 -25.88 -3.41 -10.56
CA GLY A 45 -25.52 -3.26 -9.15
C GLY A 45 -24.61 -4.38 -8.66
N ILE A 46 -24.92 -5.64 -8.96
CA ILE A 46 -24.07 -6.79 -8.61
C ILE A 46 -22.70 -6.69 -9.30
N ALA A 47 -22.65 -6.38 -10.59
CA ALA A 47 -21.39 -6.20 -11.32
C ALA A 47 -20.52 -5.08 -10.72
N TYR A 48 -21.16 -3.96 -10.33
CA TYR A 48 -20.47 -2.85 -9.68
C TYR A 48 -19.94 -3.21 -8.28
N LEU A 49 -20.74 -3.95 -7.51
CA LEU A 49 -20.35 -4.41 -6.16
C LEU A 49 -19.15 -5.36 -6.23
N PHE A 50 -19.21 -6.37 -7.10
CA PHE A 50 -18.09 -7.29 -7.31
C PHE A 50 -16.85 -6.58 -7.86
N GLY A 51 -17.01 -5.67 -8.82
CA GLY A 51 -15.91 -4.89 -9.38
C GLY A 51 -15.23 -4.01 -8.33
N SER A 52 -16.02 -3.30 -7.52
CA SER A 52 -15.52 -2.49 -6.39
C SER A 52 -14.77 -3.37 -5.39
N LEU A 53 -15.37 -4.48 -4.97
CA LEU A 53 -14.81 -5.33 -3.92
C LEU A 53 -13.50 -5.99 -4.36
N ILE A 54 -13.41 -6.44 -5.61
CA ILE A 54 -12.16 -6.94 -6.20
C ILE A 54 -11.11 -5.83 -6.28
N GLY A 55 -11.50 -4.63 -6.72
CA GLY A 55 -10.63 -3.46 -6.78
C GLY A 55 -10.05 -3.09 -5.41
N ASP A 56 -10.90 -3.02 -4.39
CA ASP A 56 -10.52 -2.72 -3.01
C ASP A 56 -9.55 -3.78 -2.47
N VAL A 57 -9.81 -5.07 -2.71
CA VAL A 57 -8.91 -6.16 -2.31
C VAL A 57 -7.54 -6.01 -2.96
N ILE A 58 -7.48 -5.76 -4.27
CA ILE A 58 -6.21 -5.55 -4.99
C ILE A 58 -5.46 -4.34 -4.43
N PHE A 59 -6.17 -3.24 -4.16
CA PHE A 59 -5.58 -2.04 -3.59
C PHE A 59 -4.99 -2.28 -2.21
N ILE A 60 -5.70 -3.00 -1.34
CA ILE A 60 -5.21 -3.41 -0.02
C ILE A 60 -3.94 -4.26 -0.18
N PHE A 61 -3.91 -5.21 -1.10
CA PHE A 61 -2.71 -6.01 -1.37
C PHE A 61 -1.52 -5.14 -1.82
N ILE A 62 -1.75 -4.16 -2.68
CA ILE A 62 -0.72 -3.22 -3.13
C ILE A 62 -0.19 -2.41 -1.95
N ILE A 63 -1.07 -1.85 -1.11
CA ILE A 63 -0.70 -1.07 0.08
C ILE A 63 0.13 -1.93 1.03
N LEU A 64 -0.32 -3.16 1.32
CA LEU A 64 0.41 -4.09 2.18
C LEU A 64 1.78 -4.45 1.59
N PHE A 65 1.86 -4.66 0.28
CA PHE A 65 3.12 -4.93 -0.41
C PHE A 65 4.08 -3.72 -0.35
N MET A 66 3.58 -2.51 -0.53
CA MET A 66 4.35 -1.27 -0.43
C MET A 66 4.88 -1.05 0.99
N ILE A 67 4.03 -1.23 2.00
CA ILE A 67 4.45 -1.12 3.40
C ILE A 67 5.51 -2.19 3.72
N LYS A 68 5.27 -3.44 3.33
CA LYS A 68 6.22 -4.56 3.56
C LYS A 68 7.55 -4.31 2.87
N SER A 69 7.53 -3.82 1.63
CA SER A 69 8.73 -3.51 0.85
C SER A 69 9.47 -2.29 1.40
N GLY A 70 8.75 -1.24 1.78
CA GLY A 70 9.30 -0.04 2.40
C GLY A 70 9.97 -0.36 3.74
N LEU A 71 9.30 -1.14 4.60
CA LEU A 71 9.88 -1.63 5.83
C LEU A 71 11.11 -2.51 5.58
N LYS A 72 11.08 -3.40 4.58
CA LYS A 72 12.25 -4.22 4.21
C LYS A 72 13.44 -3.37 3.75
N LEU A 73 13.20 -2.27 3.05
CA LEU A 73 14.24 -1.32 2.61
C LEU A 73 14.81 -0.48 3.78
N ILE A 74 13.98 -0.17 4.77
CA ILE A 74 14.39 0.60 5.97
C ILE A 74 15.08 -0.29 7.01
N LYS A 75 14.69 -1.58 7.09
CA LYS A 75 15.22 -2.53 8.06
C LYS A 75 16.71 -2.71 7.78
N LYS A 76 17.54 -2.05 8.59
CA LYS A 76 19.00 -2.16 8.55
C LYS A 76 19.35 -3.64 8.67
N ASP A 77 19.95 -4.21 7.63
CA ASP A 77 20.60 -5.50 7.73
C ASP A 77 21.56 -5.41 8.91
N ARG A 78 21.29 -6.15 9.99
CA ARG A 78 22.19 -6.25 11.16
C ARG A 78 23.53 -6.92 10.80
N LYS A 79 23.81 -7.15 9.51
CA LYS A 79 25.05 -7.75 9.00
C LYS A 79 26.13 -6.76 8.57
N SER A 80 25.89 -5.45 8.62
CA SER A 80 26.93 -4.45 8.28
C SER A 80 27.27 -3.59 9.49
N ASN A 81 27.92 -4.17 10.50
CA ASN A 81 28.65 -3.38 11.49
C ASN A 81 29.78 -4.11 12.23
N ASN A 82 30.28 -5.25 11.72
CA ASN A 82 31.23 -6.09 12.47
C ASN A 82 32.49 -6.50 11.68
N SER A 83 32.99 -5.70 10.74
CA SER A 83 34.19 -6.12 9.99
C SER A 83 35.22 -5.04 9.65
N ILE A 84 35.10 -3.79 10.13
CA ILE A 84 36.16 -2.77 9.92
C ILE A 84 36.36 -1.90 11.18
N LYS A 85 36.57 -2.54 12.33
CA LYS A 85 37.11 -1.86 13.53
C LYS A 85 38.05 -2.75 14.35
N GLN A 86 38.53 -3.83 13.76
CA GLN A 86 39.63 -4.61 14.29
C GLN A 86 40.62 -4.79 13.14
N ILE A 87 41.87 -4.48 13.43
CA ILE A 87 43.08 -4.54 12.58
C ILE A 87 43.47 -3.16 12.01
N GLU A 88 44.65 -2.71 12.48
CA GLU A 88 45.51 -1.58 12.09
C GLU A 88 45.20 -0.20 12.69
N LEU A 89 45.57 0.04 13.96
CA LEU A 89 46.88 0.53 14.43
C LEU A 89 46.84 0.82 15.95
#